data_AF-A0A525DCM2-F1
#
_entry.id   AF-A0A525DCM2-F1
#
_cell.length_a   1.000
_cell.length_b   1.000
_cell.length_c   1.000
_cell.angle_alpha   90.00
_cell.angle_beta   90.00
_cell.angle_gamma   90.00
#
_symmetry.space_group_name_H-M   'P 1'
#
loop_
_entity.id
_entity.type
_entity.pdbx_description
1 polymer ?
#
loop_
_entity_poly.entity_id
_entity_poly.type
_entity_poly.pdbx_seq_one_letter_code
_entity_poly.pdbx_strand_id
1 'polypeptide(L)'
;MNQAYSFQESKSITRVNAFIRSTYNWMAVGLALTGVTSYYVSHSPALMQLFLGNPIMPLILFIGLIFLCGFLSARVHKMQASTATGLYTMLTVVYGIILAPIFLSYTDSSIATTFFIASATFI
;
A
#
# COMPACT_ATOMS: atom_id res chain seq x y z
N MET A 1 -44.96 -10.76 -8.67
CA MET A 1 -43.71 -11.32 -8.14
C MET A 1 -42.45 -10.73 -8.79
N ASN A 2 -42.47 -10.25 -10.04
CA ASN A 2 -41.27 -9.80 -10.77
C ASN A 2 -40.64 -8.46 -10.29
N GLN A 3 -41.43 -7.57 -9.70
CA GLN A 3 -40.93 -6.27 -9.21
C GLN A 3 -39.97 -6.44 -8.01
N ALA A 4 -40.27 -7.36 -7.08
CA ALA A 4 -39.46 -7.58 -5.88
C ALA A 4 -38.06 -8.13 -6.18
N TYR A 5 -37.94 -9.01 -7.19
CA TYR A 5 -36.64 -9.53 -7.66
C TYR A 5 -35.76 -8.42 -8.26
N SER A 6 -36.32 -7.54 -9.09
CA SER A 6 -35.57 -6.41 -9.68
C SER A 6 -35.02 -5.43 -8.63
N PHE A 7 -35.78 -5.18 -7.54
CA PHE A 7 -35.32 -4.34 -6.44
C PHE A 7 -34.23 -5.00 -5.58
N GLN A 8 -34.27 -6.33 -5.42
CA GLN A 8 -33.22 -7.06 -4.69
C GLN A 8 -31.90 -7.08 -5.48
N GLU A 9 -31.97 -7.25 -6.80
CA GLU A 9 -30.80 -7.20 -7.69
C GLU A 9 -30.15 -5.80 -7.72
N SER A 10 -30.94 -4.73 -7.79
CA SER A 10 -30.42 -3.36 -7.72
C SER A 10 -29.68 -3.07 -6.39
N LYS A 11 -30.23 -3.55 -5.26
CA LYS A 11 -29.60 -3.40 -3.94
C LYS A 11 -28.30 -4.21 -3.81
N SER A 12 -28.23 -5.42 -4.37
CA SER A 12 -27.00 -6.23 -4.32
C SER A 12 -25.89 -5.62 -5.18
N ILE A 13 -26.20 -5.17 -6.39
CA ILE A 13 -25.26 -4.47 -7.27
C ILE A 13 -24.67 -3.23 -6.58
N THR A 14 -25.52 -2.42 -5.93
CA THR A 14 -25.05 -1.22 -5.22
C THR A 14 -24.07 -1.55 -4.10
N ARG A 15 -24.29 -2.64 -3.34
CA ARG A 15 -23.37 -3.08 -2.27
C ARG A 15 -22.04 -3.59 -2.83
N VAL A 16 -22.07 -4.36 -3.91
CA VAL A 16 -20.85 -4.85 -4.56
C VAL A 16 -20.03 -3.67 -5.08
N ASN A 17 -20.66 -2.72 -5.76
CA ASN A 17 -19.99 -1.53 -6.28
C ASN A 17 -19.37 -0.70 -5.14
N ALA A 18 -20.08 -0.52 -4.03
CA ALA A 18 -19.55 0.17 -2.85
C ALA A 18 -18.35 -0.57 -2.23
N PHE A 19 -18.39 -1.90 -2.17
CA PHE A 19 -17.30 -2.72 -1.67
C PHE A 19 -16.06 -2.65 -2.56
N ILE A 20 -16.23 -2.76 -3.88
CA ILE A 20 -15.15 -2.67 -4.86
C ILE A 20 -14.52 -1.27 -4.80
N ARG A 21 -15.32 -0.20 -4.78
CA ARG A 21 -14.84 1.17 -4.61
C ARG A 21 -14.04 1.36 -3.32
N SER A 22 -14.50 0.79 -2.21
CA SER A 22 -13.77 0.84 -0.94
C SER A 22 -12.40 0.17 -1.04
N THR A 23 -12.33 -0.99 -1.68
CA THR A 23 -11.06 -1.72 -1.92
C THR A 23 -10.09 -0.88 -2.75
N TYR A 24 -10.59 -0.23 -3.80
CA TYR A 24 -9.79 0.65 -4.65
C TYR A 24 -9.28 1.89 -3.91
N ASN A 25 -10.12 2.54 -3.10
CA ASN A 25 -9.68 3.63 -2.24
C ASN A 25 -8.54 3.22 -1.29
N TRP A 26 -8.58 1.99 -0.75
CA TRP A 26 -7.48 1.49 0.08
C TRP A 26 -6.17 1.34 -0.70
N MET A 27 -6.23 0.91 -1.97
CA MET A 27 -5.05 0.85 -2.84
C MET A 27 -4.47 2.25 -3.11
N ALA A 28 -5.33 3.24 -3.37
CA ALA A 28 -4.92 4.63 -3.56
C ALA A 28 -4.18 5.16 -2.32
N VAL A 29 -4.73 4.93 -1.13
CA VAL A 29 -4.11 5.32 0.15
C VAL A 29 -2.77 4.63 0.35
N GLY A 30 -2.69 3.32 0.09
CA GLY A 30 -1.45 2.57 0.24
C GLY A 30 -0.33 3.08 -0.66
N LEU A 31 -0.64 3.38 -1.92
CA LEU A 31 0.33 3.93 -2.88
C LEU A 31 0.77 5.35 -2.52
N ALA A 32 -0.18 6.21 -2.15
CA ALA A 32 0.15 7.56 -1.69
C ALA A 32 1.06 7.53 -0.46
N LEU A 33 0.77 6.68 0.52
CA LEU A 33 1.59 6.52 1.72
C LEU A 33 2.99 5.96 1.41
N THR A 34 3.08 5.02 0.46
CA THR A 34 4.36 4.48 -0.03
C THR A 34 5.21 5.58 -0.67
N GLY A 35 4.60 6.43 -1.51
CA GLY A 35 5.26 7.58 -2.13
C GLY A 35 5.77 8.58 -1.10
N VAL A 36 4.94 8.98 -0.14
CA VAL A 36 5.33 9.90 0.95
C VAL A 36 6.46 9.32 1.81
N THR A 37 6.37 8.05 2.17
CA THR A 37 7.38 7.39 3.00
C THR A 37 8.72 7.29 2.25
N SER A 38 8.70 6.88 0.98
CA SER A 38 9.92 6.77 0.17
C SER A 38 10.62 8.13 0.00
N TYR A 39 9.85 9.19 -0.23
CA TYR A 39 10.36 10.57 -0.27
C TYR A 39 11.00 10.98 1.07
N TYR A 40 10.33 10.74 2.19
CA TYR A 40 10.86 11.11 3.51
C TYR A 40 12.18 10.38 3.83
N VAL A 41 12.26 9.10 3.51
CA VAL A 41 13.44 8.27 3.77
C VAL A 41 14.60 8.66 2.85
N SER A 42 14.33 8.98 1.58
CA SER A 42 15.38 9.41 0.63
C SER A 42 16.00 10.76 1.00
N HIS A 43 15.20 11.66 1.59
CA HIS A 43 15.64 12.99 2.03
C HIS A 43 16.33 13.00 3.40
N SER A 44 16.45 11.84 4.06
CA SER A 44 17.13 11.71 5.35
C SER A 44 18.49 11.02 5.17
N PRO A 45 19.62 11.75 5.24
CA PRO A 45 20.95 11.18 5.07
C PRO A 45 21.26 10.06 6.07
N ALA A 46 20.78 10.19 7.32
CA ALA A 46 20.98 9.17 8.34
C ALA A 46 20.25 7.85 8.01
N LEU A 47 19.01 7.94 7.50
CA LEU A 47 18.25 6.75 7.09
C LEU A 47 18.83 6.12 5.84
N MET A 48 19.26 6.93 4.86
CA MET A 48 19.94 6.42 3.67
C MET A 48 21.30 5.80 3.97
N GLN A 49 22.08 6.37 4.89
CA GLN A 49 23.34 5.77 5.30
C GLN A 49 23.12 4.46 6.05
N LEU A 50 22.07 4.36 6.87
CA LEU A 50 21.71 3.10 7.54
C LEU A 50 21.27 2.03 6.52
N PHE A 51 20.51 2.43 5.50
CA PHE A 51 20.01 1.53 4.48
C PHE A 51 21.09 1.08 3.47
N LEU A 52 21.93 2.00 3.00
CA LEU A 52 22.95 1.73 1.97
C LEU A 52 24.33 1.42 2.55
N GLY A 53 24.64 1.89 3.75
CA GLY A 53 25.91 1.66 4.42
C GLY A 53 26.08 0.23 4.94
N ASN A 54 24.98 -0.53 5.08
CA ASN A 54 25.03 -1.95 5.42
C ASN A 54 24.29 -2.78 4.36
N PRO A 55 25.00 -3.59 3.54
CA PRO A 55 24.37 -4.37 2.47
C PRO A 55 23.38 -5.44 2.98
N ILE A 56 23.45 -5.80 4.27
CA ILE A 56 22.54 -6.77 4.89
C ILE A 56 21.18 -6.12 5.23
N MET A 57 21.16 -4.81 5.51
CA MET A 57 19.94 -4.12 5.94
C MET A 57 18.79 -4.19 4.93
N PRO A 58 18.96 -3.85 3.63
CA PRO A 58 17.88 -3.96 2.65
C PRO A 58 17.37 -5.39 2.50
N LEU A 59 18.26 -6.39 2.62
CA LEU A 59 17.90 -7.81 2.56
C LEU A 59 17.03 -8.22 3.75
N ILE A 60 17.36 -7.77 4.96
CA ILE A 60 16.53 -8.01 6.16
C ILE A 60 15.16 -7.35 6.00
N LEU A 61 15.09 -6.10 5.53
CA LEU A 61 13.80 -5.43 5.29
C LEU A 61 12.97 -6.19 4.24
N PHE A 62 13.59 -6.66 3.16
CA PHE A 62 12.90 -7.40 2.12
C PHE A 62 12.37 -8.75 2.60
N ILE A 63 13.16 -9.49 3.39
CA ILE A 63 12.69 -10.72 4.04
C ILE A 63 11.55 -10.41 5.01
N GLY A 64 11.70 -9.37 5.85
CA GLY A 64 10.67 -8.93 6.78
C GLY A 64 9.36 -8.57 6.08
N LEU A 65 9.44 -7.95 4.91
CA LEU A 65 8.29 -7.63 4.07
C LEU A 65 7.55 -8.89 3.59
N ILE A 66 8.28 -9.90 3.12
CA ILE A 66 7.69 -11.18 2.69
C ILE A 66 7.00 -11.86 3.87
N PHE A 67 7.64 -11.89 5.04
CA PHE A 67 7.04 -12.43 6.26
C PHE A 67 5.78 -11.67 6.67
N LEU A 68 5.80 -10.33 6.62
CA LEU A 68 4.65 -9.49 6.98
C LEU A 68 3.47 -9.74 6.01
N CYS A 69 3.74 -9.81 4.71
CA CYS A 69 2.74 -10.12 3.68
C CYS A 69 2.15 -11.53 3.85
N GLY A 70 3.02 -12.53 4.06
CA GLY A 70 2.61 -13.91 4.31
C GLY A 70 1.79 -14.05 5.59
N PHE A 71 2.21 -13.37 6.66
CA PHE A 71 1.50 -13.37 7.94
C PHE A 71 0.11 -12.72 7.83
N LEU A 72 0.02 -11.56 7.19
CA LEU A 72 -1.26 -10.88 6.95
C LEU A 72 -2.18 -11.80 6.13
N SER A 73 -1.69 -12.35 5.02
CA SER A 73 -2.47 -13.24 4.14
C SER A 73 -2.95 -14.51 4.87
N ALA A 74 -2.09 -15.12 5.69
CA ALA A 74 -2.42 -16.34 6.42
C ALA A 74 -3.42 -16.13 7.57
N ARG A 75 -3.46 -14.92 8.15
CA ARG A 75 -4.26 -14.62 9.36
C ARG A 75 -5.41 -13.67 9.12
N VAL A 76 -5.58 -13.09 7.93
CA VAL A 76 -6.62 -12.09 7.63
C VAL A 76 -8.03 -12.56 8.01
N HIS A 77 -8.36 -13.85 7.80
CA HIS A 77 -9.67 -14.41 8.13
C HIS A 77 -9.97 -14.50 9.64
N LYS A 78 -8.93 -14.44 10.49
CA LYS A 78 -9.04 -14.55 11.95
C LYS A 78 -8.72 -13.25 12.68
N MET A 79 -8.40 -12.18 11.95
CA MET A 79 -8.02 -10.89 12.51
C MET A 79 -9.22 -9.94 12.57
N GLN A 80 -9.22 -9.08 13.58
CA GLN A 80 -10.13 -7.93 13.59
C GLN A 80 -9.73 -6.96 12.47
N ALA A 81 -10.71 -6.27 11.90
CA ALA A 81 -10.50 -5.36 10.78
C ALA A 81 -9.44 -4.27 11.08
N SER A 82 -9.46 -3.71 12.30
CA SER A 82 -8.49 -2.69 12.73
C SER A 82 -7.05 -3.19 12.71
N THR A 83 -6.80 -4.43 13.16
CA THR A 83 -5.47 -5.05 13.14
C THR A 83 -5.01 -5.30 11.72
N ALA A 84 -5.88 -5.82 10.85
CA ALA A 84 -5.55 -6.05 9.45
C ALA A 84 -5.19 -4.75 8.72
N THR A 85 -5.96 -3.68 8.95
CA THR A 85 -5.66 -2.35 8.43
C THR A 85 -4.32 -1.82 8.95
N GLY A 86 -4.05 -1.94 10.25
CA GLY A 86 -2.77 -1.50 10.84
C GLY A 86 -1.57 -2.24 10.23
N LEU A 87 -1.67 -3.55 10.04
CA LEU A 87 -0.64 -4.35 9.38
C LEU A 87 -0.47 -3.98 7.91
N TYR A 88 -1.56 -3.72 7.19
CA TYR A 88 -1.50 -3.22 5.82
C TYR A 88 -0.80 -1.85 5.74
N THR A 89 -1.12 -0.91 6.62
CA THR A 89 -0.45 0.40 6.69
C THR A 89 1.04 0.26 7.00
N MET A 90 1.41 -0.65 7.91
CA MET A 90 2.81 -0.94 8.19
C MET A 90 3.51 -1.51 6.95
N LEU A 91 2.85 -2.42 6.23
CA LEU A 91 3.37 -3.02 5.01
C LEU A 91 3.63 -1.96 3.92
N THR A 92 2.72 -1.02 3.69
CA THR A 92 2.92 0.06 2.69
C THR A 92 4.05 1.01 3.08
N VAL A 93 4.22 1.31 4.37
CA VAL A 93 5.37 2.07 4.88
C VAL A 93 6.68 1.32 4.63
N VAL A 94 6.75 0.02 4.93
CA VAL A 94 7.95 -0.79 4.67
C VAL A 94 8.27 -0.85 3.17
N TYR A 95 7.25 -0.99 2.31
CA TYR A 95 7.43 -0.85 0.85
C TYR A 95 8.06 0.50 0.49
N GLY A 96 7.60 1.60 1.09
CA GLY A 96 8.16 2.94 0.85
C GLY A 96 9.62 3.06 1.27
N ILE A 97 10.00 2.51 2.42
CA ILE A 97 11.40 2.51 2.89
C ILE A 97 12.29 1.75 1.90
N ILE A 98 11.86 0.56 1.44
CA ILE A 98 12.63 -0.25 0.49
C ILE A 98 12.77 0.45 -0.87
N LEU A 99 11.76 1.20 -1.29
CA LEU A 99 11.77 1.94 -2.56
C LEU A 99 12.53 3.28 -2.48
N ALA A 100 12.87 3.79 -1.30
CA ALA A 100 13.55 5.08 -1.15
C ALA A 100 14.83 5.27 -2.01
N PRO A 101 15.68 4.24 -2.25
CA PRO A 101 16.87 4.40 -3.09
C PRO A 101 16.57 4.75 -4.56
N ILE A 102 15.34 4.58 -5.07
CA ILE A 102 15.00 4.97 -6.45
C ILE A 102 15.19 6.47 -6.69
N PHE A 103 15.08 7.29 -5.64
CA PHE A 103 15.34 8.73 -5.66
C PHE A 103 16.80 9.09 -5.92
N LEU A 104 17.73 8.12 -5.83
CA LEU A 104 19.13 8.33 -6.21
C LEU A 104 19.38 8.15 -7.71
N SER A 105 18.48 7.44 -8.40
CA SER A 105 18.61 7.11 -9.83
C SER A 105 17.70 7.93 -10.73
N TYR A 106 16.56 8.41 -10.21
CA TYR A 106 15.54 9.15 -10.97
C TYR A 106 15.24 10.50 -10.31
N THR A 107 14.67 11.43 -11.09
CA THR A 107 14.32 12.78 -10.59
C THR A 107 13.08 12.74 -9.70
N ASP A 108 13.04 13.63 -8.70
CA ASP A 108 11.88 13.78 -7.78
C ASP A 108 10.58 13.98 -8.56
N SER A 109 10.60 14.80 -9.61
CA SER A 109 9.43 15.05 -10.46
C SER A 109 8.92 13.78 -11.14
N SER A 110 9.81 12.92 -11.65
CA SER A 110 9.41 11.68 -12.31
C SER A 110 8.81 10.67 -11.32
N ILE A 111 9.37 10.61 -10.11
CA ILE A 111 8.89 9.68 -9.08
C ILE A 111 7.56 10.17 -8.50
N ALA A 112 7.46 11.46 -8.17
CA ALA A 112 6.25 12.07 -7.64
C ALA A 112 5.06 11.91 -8.61
N THR A 113 5.28 12.18 -9.90
CA THR A 113 4.23 11.98 -10.92
C THR A 113 3.84 10.51 -11.04
N THR A 114 4.78 9.57 -10.96
CA THR A 114 4.49 8.14 -11.02
C THR A 114 3.59 7.69 -9.86
N PHE A 115 3.95 8.01 -8.61
CA PHE A 115 3.12 7.65 -7.44
C PHE A 115 1.78 8.39 -7.43
N PHE A 116 1.76 9.66 -7.81
CA PHE A 116 0.54 10.45 -7.86
C PHE A 116 -0.45 9.92 -8.90
N ILE A 117 0.01 9.67 -10.13
CA ILE A 117 -0.84 9.11 -11.20
C ILE A 117 -1.30 7.70 -10.82
N ALA A 118 -0.41 6.86 -10.29
CA ALA A 118 -0.77 5.50 -9.88
C ALA A 118 -1.83 5.51 -8.77
N SER A 119 -1.66 6.34 -7.74
CA SER A 119 -2.66 6.46 -6.65
C SER A 119 -3.98 7.06 -7.13
N ALA A 120 -3.94 8.08 -7.99
CA ALA A 120 -5.14 8.70 -8.56
C ALA A 120 -5.94 7.75 -9.45
N THR A 121 -5.29 6.80 -10.13
CA THR A 121 -5.95 5.79 -10.99
C THR A 121 -6.88 4.86 -10.19
N PHE A 122 -6.64 4.72 -8.89
CA PHE A 122 -7.42 3.85 -8.00
C PHE A 122 -8.59 4.57 -7.28
N ILE A 123 -8.92 5.81 -7.62
CA ILE A 123 -10.02 6.58 -7.01
C ILE A 123 -11.14 6.78 -8.04
#